data_AF-A0A450U5F7-F1
#
_entry.id   AF-A0A450U5F7-F1
#
_cell.length_a   1.000
_cell.length_b   1.000
_cell.length_c   1.000
_cell.angle_alpha   90.00
_cell.angle_beta   90.00
_cell.angle_gamma   90.00
#
_symmetry.space_group_name_H-M   'P 1'
#
loop_
_entity.id
_entity.type
_entity.pdbx_description
1 polymer ?
#
loop_
_entity_poly.entity_id
_entity_poly.type
_entity_poly.pdbx_seq_one_letter_code
_entity_poly.pdbx_strand_id
1 'polypeptide(L)'
;MAKIKDVPIFSTDNQRSFTSPAVQGKIHLRHGSSSSWQPRPRYPPDMRLTSRQIDTIKQTTLETFGETTEVWLFGSRTDDHRRGGDIDLLIRPPACDGKQALLKKVRLLARLEQRLGERKIDIIIETPDDTRPIVRIAHQQGILL
;
A
#
# COMPACT_ATOMS: atom_id res chain seq x y z
N MET A 1 23.65 40.06 11.04
CA MET A 1 24.12 38.83 11.71
C MET A 1 23.02 38.34 12.64
N ALA A 2 22.14 37.47 12.14
CA ALA A 2 21.00 36.95 12.90
C ALA A 2 21.35 35.57 13.47
N LYS A 3 21.19 35.44 14.79
CA LYS A 3 21.45 34.23 15.57
C LYS A 3 20.45 33.12 15.22
N ILE A 4 20.95 31.94 14.91
CA ILE A 4 20.20 30.69 14.81
C ILE A 4 19.72 30.35 16.23
N LYS A 5 18.40 30.23 16.39
CA LYS A 5 17.76 29.76 17.63
C LYS A 5 17.38 28.29 17.48
N ASP A 6 17.45 27.61 18.60
CA ASP A 6 17.42 26.17 18.82
C ASP A 6 16.23 25.44 18.16
N VAL A 7 16.53 24.26 17.61
CA VAL A 7 15.56 23.28 17.09
C VAL A 7 15.25 22.28 18.22
N PRO A 8 13.98 22.14 18.67
CA PRO A 8 13.65 21.13 19.66
C PRO A 8 13.60 19.73 19.05
N ILE A 9 14.44 18.86 19.63
CA ILE A 9 14.47 17.40 19.51
C ILE A 9 13.15 16.82 20.05
N PHE A 10 12.39 16.12 19.20
CA PHE A 10 11.16 15.44 19.60
C PHE A 10 11.45 14.23 20.48
N SER A 11 10.94 14.32 21.71
CA SER A 11 10.85 13.26 22.71
C SER A 11 9.91 12.14 22.23
N THR A 12 10.38 10.90 22.27
CA THR A 12 9.54 9.70 22.13
C THR A 12 9.09 9.23 23.50
N ASP A 13 7.88 9.60 23.89
CA ASP A 13 7.11 8.87 24.89
C ASP A 13 5.64 8.88 24.44
N ASN A 14 5.09 7.71 24.12
CA ASN A 14 3.71 7.39 24.47
C ASN A 14 3.49 5.89 24.36
N GLN A 15 3.65 5.21 25.49
CA GLN A 15 3.05 3.91 25.72
C GLN A 15 1.53 4.05 25.73
N ARG A 16 0.83 3.40 24.81
CA ARG A 16 -0.59 3.07 24.99
C ARG A 16 -0.83 1.60 24.78
N SER A 17 -0.95 0.94 25.93
CA SER A 17 -1.42 -0.42 26.16
C SER A 17 -2.81 -0.64 25.54
N PHE A 18 -2.93 -1.65 24.70
CA PHE A 18 -4.22 -2.30 24.42
C PHE A 18 -4.13 -3.73 24.94
N THR A 19 -4.65 -3.94 26.15
CA THR A 19 -4.92 -5.27 26.68
C THR A 19 -6.19 -5.81 26.04
N SER A 20 -6.12 -6.98 25.40
CA SER A 20 -7.30 -7.78 25.06
C SER A 20 -7.23 -9.13 25.78
N PRO A 21 -8.34 -9.64 26.34
CA PRO A 21 -8.33 -10.73 27.30
C PRO A 21 -8.06 -12.09 26.64
N ALA A 22 -7.50 -12.97 27.46
CA ALA A 22 -7.07 -14.32 27.14
C ALA A 22 -8.14 -15.17 26.45
N VAL A 23 -7.74 -15.91 25.41
CA VAL A 23 -8.37 -17.18 25.04
C VAL A 23 -7.35 -18.28 25.32
N GLN A 24 -7.55 -18.97 26.44
CA GLN A 24 -6.83 -20.18 26.80
C GLN A 24 -7.25 -21.31 25.86
N GLY A 25 -6.39 -21.64 24.90
CA GLY A 25 -6.43 -22.87 24.14
C GLY A 25 -5.07 -23.54 24.20
N LYS A 26 -4.86 -24.45 25.16
CA LYS A 26 -3.70 -25.35 25.18
C LYS A 26 -3.84 -26.31 24.00
N ILE A 27 -3.08 -26.10 22.94
CA ILE A 27 -2.83 -27.12 21.92
C ILE A 27 -1.43 -27.72 22.18
N HIS A 28 -1.41 -29.01 22.46
CA HIS A 28 -0.19 -29.81 22.56
C HIS A 28 0.40 -29.92 21.15
N LEU A 29 1.57 -29.33 20.90
CA LEU A 29 2.26 -29.45 19.61
C LEU A 29 3.59 -30.18 19.78
N ARG A 30 3.67 -31.35 19.13
CA ARG A 30 4.92 -32.03 18.82
C ARG A 30 5.67 -31.25 17.73
N HIS A 31 6.99 -31.31 17.82
CA HIS A 31 8.01 -30.70 16.96
C HIS A 31 7.64 -30.48 15.48
N GLY A 32 7.89 -29.26 15.00
CA GLY A 32 7.91 -28.92 13.56
C GLY A 32 8.04 -27.40 13.33
N SER A 33 9.23 -26.95 12.92
CA SER A 33 9.61 -25.65 12.33
C SER A 33 8.72 -24.41 12.57
N SER A 34 9.25 -23.44 13.33
CA SER A 34 8.71 -22.08 13.45
C SER A 34 8.64 -21.36 12.10
N SER A 35 7.49 -21.44 11.43
CA SER A 35 7.05 -20.40 10.50
C SER A 35 6.43 -19.28 11.33
N SER A 36 7.09 -18.12 11.36
CA SER A 36 6.59 -16.93 12.05
C SER A 36 5.27 -16.48 11.43
N TRP A 37 4.16 -16.87 12.05
CA TRP A 37 2.83 -16.39 11.70
C TRP A 37 2.72 -14.90 12.00
N GLN A 38 2.97 -14.06 10.99
CA GLN A 38 2.60 -12.65 11.03
C GLN A 38 1.15 -12.55 10.53
N PRO A 39 0.23 -11.96 11.30
CA PRO A 39 -1.12 -11.71 10.82
C PRO A 39 -1.04 -10.78 9.61
N ARG A 40 -1.61 -11.20 8.48
CA ARG A 40 -1.71 -10.35 7.30
C ARG A 40 -2.54 -9.11 7.63
N PRO A 41 -2.18 -7.92 7.11
CA PRO A 41 -3.01 -6.74 7.27
C PRO A 41 -4.44 -7.04 6.82
N ARG A 42 -5.41 -6.74 7.69
CA ARG A 42 -6.83 -6.91 7.39
C ARG A 42 -7.29 -5.67 6.62
N TYR A 43 -7.38 -5.81 5.31
CA TYR A 43 -8.08 -4.83 4.48
C TYR A 43 -9.59 -4.90 4.74
N PRO A 44 -10.34 -3.81 4.44
CA PRO A 44 -11.79 -3.79 4.60
C PRO A 44 -12.44 -5.02 3.93
N PRO A 45 -13.43 -5.67 4.58
CA PRO A 45 -14.09 -6.85 4.02
C PRO A 45 -14.82 -6.55 2.71
N ASP A 46 -15.24 -5.30 2.52
CA ASP A 46 -15.96 -4.80 1.34
C ASP A 46 -15.01 -4.38 0.19
N MET A 47 -13.74 -4.79 0.27
CA MET A 47 -12.73 -4.54 -0.76
C MET A 47 -12.73 -5.65 -1.82
N ARG A 48 -12.89 -5.25 -3.08
CA ARG A 48 -13.08 -6.16 -4.24
C ARG A 48 -11.80 -6.84 -4.75
N LEU A 49 -10.73 -6.90 -3.96
CA LEU A 49 -9.48 -7.54 -4.33
C LEU A 49 -9.18 -8.70 -3.40
N THR A 50 -8.89 -9.85 -3.98
CA THR A 50 -8.42 -11.03 -3.23
C THR A 50 -7.03 -10.77 -2.64
N SER A 51 -6.70 -11.43 -1.54
CA SER A 51 -5.37 -11.31 -0.92
C SER A 51 -4.23 -11.61 -1.89
N ARG A 52 -4.41 -12.56 -2.82
CA ARG A 52 -3.43 -12.86 -3.88
C ARG A 52 -3.22 -11.68 -4.82
N GLN A 53 -4.28 -10.97 -5.19
CA GLN A 53 -4.18 -9.78 -6.04
C GLN A 53 -3.44 -8.66 -5.31
N ILE A 54 -3.75 -8.44 -4.03
CA ILE A 54 -3.06 -7.44 -3.21
C ILE A 54 -1.57 -7.74 -3.12
N ASP A 55 -1.21 -8.99 -2.76
CA ASP A 55 0.19 -9.41 -2.70
C ASP A 55 0.90 -9.18 -4.03
N THR A 56 0.25 -9.53 -5.14
CA THR A 56 0.79 -9.34 -6.49
C THR A 56 1.00 -7.87 -6.81
N ILE A 57 0.05 -7.00 -6.46
CA ILE A 57 0.17 -5.54 -6.67
C ILE A 57 1.34 -4.99 -5.88
N LYS A 58 1.43 -5.33 -4.59
CA LYS A 58 2.51 -4.87 -3.72
C LYS A 58 3.87 -5.32 -4.22
N GLN A 59 4.06 -6.62 -4.42
CA GLN A 59 5.34 -7.17 -4.87
C GLN A 59 5.79 -6.56 -6.20
N THR A 60 4.88 -6.51 -7.19
CA THR A 60 5.23 -5.98 -8.52
C THR A 60 5.56 -4.48 -8.47
N THR A 61 4.89 -3.72 -7.60
CA THR A 61 5.18 -2.29 -7.37
C THR A 61 6.57 -2.11 -6.77
N LEU A 62 6.89 -2.83 -5.70
CA LEU A 62 8.19 -2.75 -5.03
C LEU A 62 9.33 -3.17 -5.97
N GLU A 63 9.15 -4.25 -6.74
CA GLU A 63 10.10 -4.70 -7.78
C GLU A 63 10.37 -3.64 -8.87
N THR A 64 9.41 -2.74 -9.12
CA THR A 64 9.50 -1.77 -10.23
C THR A 64 9.99 -0.39 -9.76
N PHE A 65 9.54 0.05 -8.59
CA PHE A 65 9.79 1.40 -8.08
C PHE A 65 10.75 1.46 -6.88
N GLY A 66 10.94 0.36 -6.15
CA GLY A 66 11.84 0.25 -4.99
C GLY A 66 11.09 -0.09 -3.69
N GLU A 67 11.82 -0.53 -2.67
CA GLU A 67 11.28 -1.11 -1.42
C GLU A 67 10.48 -0.13 -0.55
N THR A 68 10.69 1.17 -0.71
CA THR A 68 9.99 2.23 0.05
C THR A 68 8.85 2.86 -0.75
N THR A 69 8.40 2.21 -1.82
CA THR A 69 7.27 2.68 -2.63
C THR A 69 5.96 2.39 -1.92
N GLU A 70 5.14 3.43 -1.75
CA GLU A 70 3.79 3.29 -1.21
C GLU A 70 2.79 3.11 -2.35
N VAL A 71 1.74 2.29 -2.12
CA VAL A 71 0.68 2.03 -3.08
C VAL A 71 -0.70 2.15 -2.42
N TRP A 72 -1.58 2.92 -3.03
CA TRP A 72 -2.98 3.03 -2.62
C TRP A 72 -3.88 2.45 -3.68
N LEU A 73 -4.84 1.65 -3.25
CA LEU A 73 -6.03 1.34 -4.03
C LEU A 73 -7.05 2.46 -3.85
N PHE A 74 -7.59 2.99 -4.93
CA PHE A 74 -8.69 3.95 -4.85
C PHE A 74 -9.78 3.64 -5.88
N GLY A 75 -10.77 4.52 -6.01
CA GLY A 75 -11.78 4.41 -7.06
C GLY A 75 -12.83 3.33 -6.77
N SER A 76 -13.35 2.70 -7.82
CA SER A 76 -14.54 1.83 -7.72
C SER A 76 -14.30 0.50 -7.00
N ARG A 77 -13.04 0.16 -6.68
CA ARG A 77 -12.66 -1.11 -6.04
C ARG A 77 -12.44 -1.03 -4.53
N THR A 78 -12.59 0.15 -3.94
CA THR A 78 -12.63 0.31 -2.49
C THR A 78 -14.00 0.02 -1.87
N ASP A 79 -15.03 -0.20 -2.70
CA ASP A 79 -16.42 -0.46 -2.29
C ASP A 79 -17.09 -1.51 -3.18
N ASP A 80 -17.48 -2.64 -2.58
CA ASP A 80 -18.20 -3.77 -3.17
C ASP A 80 -19.53 -3.39 -3.87
N HIS A 81 -20.19 -2.29 -3.46
CA HIS A 81 -21.49 -1.89 -4.00
C HIS A 81 -21.41 -1.15 -5.35
N ARG A 82 -20.20 -0.74 -5.79
CA ARG A 82 -20.03 0.00 -7.05
C ARG A 82 -19.78 -0.96 -8.23
N ARG A 83 -20.53 -0.79 -9.33
CA ARG A 83 -20.32 -1.53 -10.59
C ARG A 83 -19.16 -0.90 -11.37
N GLY A 84 -18.10 -1.66 -11.66
CA GLY A 84 -16.88 -1.15 -12.30
C GLY A 84 -15.75 -2.19 -12.42
N GLY A 85 -14.97 -2.09 -13.51
CA GLY A 85 -14.07 -3.13 -14.05
C GLY A 85 -12.56 -2.88 -13.89
N ASP A 86 -12.14 -1.67 -13.53
CA ASP A 86 -10.73 -1.26 -13.56
C ASP A 86 -10.11 -1.22 -12.13
N ILE A 87 -8.82 -1.55 -11.98
CA ILE A 87 -8.10 -1.38 -10.69
C ILE A 87 -7.41 -0.03 -10.76
N ASP A 88 -7.83 0.93 -9.93
CA ASP A 88 -7.22 2.25 -9.87
C ASP A 88 -6.15 2.27 -8.75
N LEU A 89 -4.89 2.50 -9.13
CA LEU A 89 -3.74 2.49 -8.23
C LEU A 89 -3.00 3.82 -8.23
N LEU A 90 -2.70 4.35 -7.04
CA LEU A 90 -1.77 5.46 -6.86
C LEU A 90 -0.45 4.89 -6.36
N ILE A 91 0.64 5.26 -7.00
CA ILE A 91 1.99 4.84 -6.64
C ILE A 91 2.78 6.08 -6.23
N ARG A 92 3.26 6.09 -4.99
CA ARG A 92 4.20 7.12 -4.50
C ARG A 92 5.60 6.52 -4.40
N PRO A 93 6.45 6.74 -5.40
CA PRO A 93 7.85 6.34 -5.31
C PRO A 93 8.62 7.24 -4.34
N PRO A 94 9.69 6.75 -3.72
CA PRO A 94 10.55 7.57 -2.84
C PRO A 94 11.26 8.71 -3.59
N ALA A 95 11.57 8.48 -4.87
CA ALA A 95 12.12 9.47 -5.79
C ALA A 95 11.74 9.10 -7.23
N CYS A 96 11.41 10.09 -8.05
CA CYS A 96 11.16 9.86 -9.47
C CYS A 96 11.59 11.04 -10.34
N ASP A 97 12.46 10.75 -11.31
CA ASP A 97 12.63 11.58 -12.50
C ASP A 97 11.46 11.29 -13.46
N GLY A 98 10.88 12.32 -14.08
CA GLY A 98 9.65 12.22 -14.88
C GLY A 98 9.77 11.25 -16.06
N LYS A 99 10.92 11.18 -16.72
CA LYS A 99 11.15 10.23 -17.82
C LYS A 99 11.21 8.79 -17.32
N GLN A 100 11.88 8.57 -16.19
CA GLN A 100 11.96 7.24 -15.56
C GLN A 100 10.62 6.80 -14.97
N ALA A 101 9.83 7.73 -14.44
CA ALA A 101 8.49 7.48 -13.91
C ALA A 101 7.57 6.89 -14.99
N LEU A 102 7.59 7.46 -16.20
CA LEU A 102 6.78 6.96 -17.32
C LEU A 102 7.20 5.54 -17.74
N LEU A 103 8.51 5.29 -17.89
CA LEU A 103 9.02 3.96 -18.25
C LEU A 103 8.69 2.91 -17.18
N LYS A 104 8.84 3.27 -15.90
CA LYS A 104 8.47 2.39 -14.79
C LYS A 104 6.96 2.15 -14.72
N LYS A 105 6.13 3.15 -15.00
CA LYS A 105 4.66 2.98 -15.11
C LYS A 105 4.30 1.96 -16.17
N VAL A 106 4.86 2.07 -17.38
CA VAL A 106 4.61 1.10 -18.47
C VAL A 106 5.05 -0.31 -18.09
N ARG A 107 6.23 -0.45 -17.45
CA ARG A 107 6.70 -1.76 -16.95
C ARG A 107 5.79 -2.34 -15.88
N LEU A 108 5.31 -1.51 -14.95
CA LEU A 108 4.40 -1.94 -13.89
C LEU A 108 3.07 -2.43 -14.48
N LEU A 109 2.48 -1.67 -15.40
CA LEU A 109 1.25 -2.06 -16.11
C LEU A 109 1.41 -3.42 -16.78
N ALA A 110 2.44 -3.59 -17.61
CA ALA A 110 2.67 -4.84 -18.33
C ALA A 110 2.86 -6.04 -17.38
N ARG A 111 3.59 -5.87 -16.28
CA ARG A 111 3.80 -6.95 -15.30
C ARG A 111 2.52 -7.29 -14.54
N LEU A 112 1.72 -6.29 -14.18
CA LEU A 112 0.46 -6.51 -13.47
C LEU A 112 -0.56 -7.22 -14.37
N GLU A 113 -0.69 -6.81 -15.63
CA GLU A 113 -1.53 -7.50 -16.63
C GLU A 113 -1.11 -8.97 -16.79
N GLN A 114 0.20 -9.24 -16.88
CA GLN A 114 0.70 -10.62 -16.96
C GLN A 114 0.37 -11.46 -15.72
N ARG A 115 0.46 -10.89 -14.51
CA ARG A 115 0.26 -11.64 -13.25
C ARG A 115 -1.20 -11.74 -12.82
N LEU A 116 -2.02 -10.76 -13.18
CA LEU A 116 -3.43 -10.64 -12.78
C LEU A 116 -4.42 -11.04 -13.90
N GLY A 117 -3.92 -11.24 -15.12
CA GLY A 117 -4.72 -11.49 -16.32
C GLY A 117 -5.22 -10.20 -16.98
N GLU A 118 -6.08 -10.34 -17.98
CA GLU A 118 -6.70 -9.22 -18.71
C GLU A 118 -7.68 -8.47 -17.82
N ARG A 119 -7.13 -7.63 -16.94
CA ARG A 119 -7.85 -6.69 -16.10
C ARG A 119 -7.33 -5.31 -16.46
N LYS A 120 -8.24 -4.38 -16.72
CA LYS A 120 -7.84 -3.00 -16.94
C LYS A 120 -7.35 -2.42 -15.60
N ILE A 121 -6.13 -1.90 -15.59
CA ILE A 121 -5.48 -1.30 -14.42
C ILE A 121 -5.12 0.12 -14.82
N ASP A 122 -5.57 1.10 -14.04
CA ASP A 122 -5.10 2.47 -14.18
C ASP A 122 -4.07 2.77 -13.08
N ILE A 123 -2.98 3.43 -13.46
CA ILE A 123 -1.87 3.73 -12.57
C ILE A 123 -1.57 5.21 -12.64
N ILE A 124 -1.64 5.86 -11.48
CA ILE A 124 -1.20 7.24 -11.28
C ILE A 124 0.11 7.21 -10.51
N ILE A 125 1.14 7.85 -11.06
CA ILE A 125 2.38 8.09 -10.33
C ILE A 125 2.27 9.47 -9.70
N GLU A 126 2.39 9.53 -8.38
CA GLU A 126 2.46 10.76 -7.61
C GLU A 126 3.85 11.41 -7.78
N THR A 127 3.87 12.71 -7.98
CA THR A 127 5.10 13.52 -7.94
C THR A 127 5.13 14.35 -6.66
N PRO A 128 6.30 14.89 -6.26
CA PRO A 128 6.34 15.90 -5.21
C PRO A 128 5.36 17.04 -5.50
N ASP A 129 4.65 17.49 -4.46
CA ASP A 129 3.67 18.59 -4.51
C ASP A 129 2.53 18.40 -5.53
N ASP A 130 2.13 17.15 -5.80
CA ASP A 130 1.05 16.85 -6.73
C ASP A 130 -0.32 17.31 -6.19
N THR A 131 -0.87 18.34 -6.83
CA THR A 131 -2.14 18.97 -6.45
C THR A 131 -3.34 18.43 -7.22
N ARG A 132 -3.15 17.44 -8.11
CA ARG A 132 -4.23 16.90 -8.94
C ARG A 132 -5.35 16.34 -8.02
N PRO A 133 -6.63 16.66 -8.28
CA PRO A 133 -7.75 16.21 -7.45
C PRO A 133 -7.79 14.70 -7.23
N ILE A 134 -7.36 13.93 -8.24
CA ILE A 134 -7.33 12.47 -8.18
C ILE A 134 -6.33 11.92 -7.15
N VAL A 135 -5.18 12.57 -6.97
CA VAL A 135 -4.18 12.20 -5.94
C VAL A 135 -4.73 12.51 -4.55
N ARG A 136 -5.38 13.67 -4.38
CA ARG A 136 -6.07 14.03 -3.13
C ARG A 136 -7.16 13.02 -2.78
N ILE A 137 -7.99 12.62 -3.74
CA ILE A 137 -9.05 11.63 -3.55
C ILE A 137 -8.43 10.28 -3.14
N ALA A 138 -7.37 9.83 -3.79
CA ALA A 138 -6.69 8.59 -3.45
C ALA A 138 -6.14 8.58 -2.02
N HIS A 139 -5.56 9.69 -1.54
CA HIS A 139 -5.12 9.79 -0.13
C HIS A 139 -6.27 9.86 0.88
N GLN A 140 -7.39 10.49 0.50
CA GLN A 140 -8.54 10.68 1.41
C GLN A 140 -9.46 9.46 1.50
N GLN A 141 -9.63 8.75 0.40
CA GLN A 141 -10.63 7.68 0.25
C GLN A 141 -10.02 6.32 -0.10
N GLY A 142 -8.73 6.30 -0.43
CA GLY A 142 -8.04 5.08 -0.81
C GLY A 142 -7.62 4.23 0.38
N ILE A 143 -7.30 2.98 0.08
CA ILE A 143 -6.78 1.98 1.01
C ILE A 143 -5.30 1.82 0.72
N LEU A 144 -4.45 2.14 1.69
CA LEU A 144 -3.02 1.86 1.61
C LEU A 144 -2.81 0.32 1.63
N LEU A 145 -2.11 -0.20 0.61
CA LEU A 145 -1.87 -1.64 0.44
C LEU A 145 -0.58 -2.10 1.11
#